data_AF-A0A504UK54-F1
#
_entry.id   AF-A0A504UK54-F1
#
_cell.length_a   1.000
_cell.length_b   1.000
_cell.length_c   1.000
_cell.angle_alpha   90.00
_cell.angle_beta   90.00
_cell.angle_gamma   90.00
#
_symmetry.space_group_name_H-M   'P 1'
#
loop_
_entity.id
_entity.type
_entity.pdbx_description
1 polymer ?
#
loop_
_entity_poly.entity_id
_entity_poly.type
_entity_poly.pdbx_seq_one_letter_code
_entity_poly.pdbx_strand_id
1 'polypeptide(L)'
;MDDRFKPTEAMARAAEKGLALRSEFKRGGTDVGVARARDIKNRRNLSEDTVKRMKSYFARHAVDKDAARFGDPDDPSAGYIAWLLWGGDAGRDWAEKKLQ
;
A
#
# COMPACT_ATOMS: atom_id res chain seq x y z
N MET A 1 19.76 14.94 -2.23
CA MET A 1 18.68 14.09 -2.74
C MET A 1 17.37 14.68 -2.25
N ASP A 2 16.41 14.91 -3.14
CA ASP A 2 15.10 15.44 -2.76
C ASP A 2 14.27 14.31 -2.11
N ASP A 3 14.13 14.37 -0.78
CA ASP A 3 13.36 13.43 0.04
C ASP A 3 11.83 13.70 -0.03
N ARG A 4 11.37 14.53 -0.98
CA ARG A 4 9.96 14.89 -1.17
C ARG A 4 9.04 13.67 -1.22
N PHE A 5 9.46 12.57 -1.84
CA PHE A 5 8.64 11.37 -2.04
C PHE A 5 9.15 10.17 -1.24
N LYS A 6 9.78 10.42 -0.10
CA LYS A 6 10.20 9.38 0.83
C LYS A 6 8.99 8.84 1.63
N PRO A 7 8.75 7.53 1.62
CA PRO A 7 7.69 6.91 2.42
C PRO A 7 7.87 7.15 3.93
N THR A 8 6.74 7.27 4.61
CA THR A 8 6.70 7.39 6.08
C THR A 8 6.90 6.03 6.75
N GLU A 9 7.25 6.06 8.04
CA GLU A 9 7.34 4.84 8.87
C GLU A 9 6.02 4.07 8.94
N ALA A 10 4.88 4.77 8.96
CA ALA A 10 3.56 4.14 8.97
C ALA A 10 3.29 3.38 7.67
N MET A 11 3.68 3.93 6.52
CA MET A 11 3.60 3.25 5.23
C MET A 11 4.51 2.02 5.20
N ALA A 12 5.73 2.13 5.72
CA ALA A 12 6.68 1.02 5.77
C ALA A 12 6.13 -0.17 6.58
N ARG A 13 5.55 0.11 7.77
CA ARG A 13 4.88 -0.91 8.59
C ARG A 13 3.68 -1.55 7.90
N ALA A 14 2.87 -0.75 7.20
CA ALA A 14 1.74 -1.27 6.44
C ALA A 14 2.20 -2.21 5.30
N ALA A 15 3.20 -1.79 4.54
CA ALA A 15 3.76 -2.60 3.46
C ALA A 15 4.41 -3.89 3.97
N GLU A 16 5.12 -3.84 5.10
CA GLU A 16 5.66 -5.02 5.76
C GLU A 16 4.55 -5.99 6.19
N LYS A 17 3.50 -5.50 6.85
CA LYS A 17 2.33 -6.31 7.21
C LYS A 17 1.68 -6.93 5.97
N GLY A 18 1.49 -6.16 4.89
CA GLY A 18 0.92 -6.65 3.64
C GLY A 18 1.76 -7.77 3.01
N LEU A 19 3.09 -7.66 3.03
CA LEU A 19 3.99 -8.69 2.54
C LEU A 19 3.92 -9.98 3.39
N ALA A 20 3.84 -9.84 4.71
CA ALA A 20 3.69 -10.97 5.62
C ALA A 20 2.35 -11.71 5.37
N LEU A 21 1.24 -10.99 5.32
CA LEU A 21 -0.08 -11.55 5.05
C LEU A 21 -0.15 -12.20 3.67
N ARG A 22 0.43 -11.58 2.64
CA ARG A 22 0.50 -12.20 1.30
C ARG A 22 1.30 -13.50 1.33
N SER A 23 2.38 -13.57 2.12
CA SER A 23 3.18 -14.78 2.28
C SER A 23 2.39 -15.89 2.96
N GLU A 24 1.56 -15.55 3.94
CA GLU A 24 0.74 -16.49 4.70
C GLU A 24 -0.48 -16.97 3.89
N PHE A 25 -1.32 -16.05 3.42
CA PHE A 25 -2.60 -16.36 2.77
C PHE A 25 -2.49 -16.58 1.26
N LYS A 26 -1.31 -16.35 0.67
CA LYS A 26 -1.03 -16.52 -0.78
C LYS A 26 -2.00 -15.77 -1.71
N ARG A 27 -2.57 -14.64 -1.25
CA ARG A 27 -3.52 -13.81 -2.00
C ARG A 27 -3.24 -12.31 -1.83
N GLY A 28 -3.84 -11.50 -2.69
CA GLY A 28 -3.75 -10.04 -2.65
C GLY A 28 -2.58 -9.46 -3.44
N GLY A 29 -2.91 -8.46 -4.27
CA GLY A 29 -1.95 -7.70 -5.08
C GLY A 29 -1.31 -8.46 -6.24
N THR A 30 -0.84 -7.71 -7.24
CA THR A 30 -0.01 -8.21 -8.34
C THR A 30 1.48 -8.11 -7.97
N ASP A 31 2.36 -8.62 -8.82
CA ASP A 31 3.82 -8.47 -8.63
C ASP A 31 4.25 -6.99 -8.59
N VAL A 32 3.51 -6.10 -9.27
CA VAL A 32 3.70 -4.65 -9.16
C VAL A 32 3.42 -4.16 -7.74
N GLY A 33 2.35 -4.65 -7.11
CA GLY A 33 2.03 -4.34 -5.71
C GLY A 33 3.10 -4.88 -4.75
N VAL A 34 3.63 -6.07 -5.00
CA VAL A 34 4.71 -6.66 -4.19
C VAL A 34 6.01 -5.85 -4.32
N ALA A 35 6.40 -5.50 -5.54
CA ALA A 35 7.55 -4.64 -5.79
C ALA A 35 7.40 -3.29 -5.09
N ARG A 36 6.20 -2.69 -5.18
CA ARG A 36 5.88 -1.44 -4.48
C ARG A 36 5.99 -1.58 -2.96
N ALA A 37 5.47 -2.65 -2.38
CA ALA A 37 5.57 -2.88 -0.95
C ALA A 37 7.04 -2.99 -0.49
N ARG A 38 7.91 -3.62 -1.30
CA ARG A 38 9.35 -3.66 -1.04
C ARG A 38 10.00 -2.29 -1.11
N ASP A 39 9.60 -1.43 -2.05
CA ASP A 39 10.06 -0.03 -2.10
C ASP A 39 9.67 0.72 -0.83
N ILE A 40 8.40 0.61 -0.45
CA ILE A 40 7.80 1.34 0.67
C ILE A 40 8.37 0.86 2.01
N LYS A 41 8.47 -0.46 2.25
CA LYS A 41 9.05 -1.04 3.47
C LYS A 41 10.47 -0.54 3.70
N ASN A 42 11.27 -0.47 2.64
CA ASN A 42 12.66 0.00 2.71
C ASN A 42 12.77 1.53 2.67
N ARG A 43 11.64 2.25 2.69
CA ARG A 43 11.55 3.71 2.61
C ARG A 43 12.38 4.31 1.47
N ARG A 44 12.43 3.61 0.34
CA ARG A 44 13.10 4.09 -0.87
C ARG A 44 12.34 5.30 -1.41
N ASN A 45 13.07 6.33 -1.83
CA ASN A 45 12.45 7.49 -2.43
C ASN A 45 11.69 7.08 -3.69
N LEU A 46 10.45 7.53 -3.80
CA LEU A 46 9.55 7.17 -4.88
C LEU A 46 9.54 8.23 -5.99
N SER A 47 9.31 7.86 -7.25
CA SER A 47 9.14 8.86 -8.31
C SER A 47 7.74 9.48 -8.26
N GLU A 48 7.59 10.70 -8.79
CA GLU A 48 6.31 11.40 -8.85
C GLU A 48 5.23 10.57 -9.58
N ASP A 49 5.56 9.97 -10.73
CA ASP A 49 4.65 9.07 -11.46
C ASP A 49 4.19 7.90 -10.63
N THR A 50 5.08 7.40 -9.78
CA THR A 50 4.80 6.33 -8.86
C THR A 50 3.82 6.77 -7.78
N VAL A 51 3.93 8.00 -7.26
CA VAL A 51 2.96 8.58 -6.31
C VAL A 51 1.62 8.84 -7.01
N LYS A 52 1.61 9.31 -8.26
CA LYS A 52 0.38 9.45 -9.07
C LYS A 52 -0.33 8.11 -9.23
N ARG A 53 0.41 7.04 -9.53
CA ARG A 53 -0.12 5.68 -9.57
C ARG A 53 -0.69 5.22 -8.22
N MET A 54 -0.05 5.58 -7.11
CA MET A 54 -0.59 5.28 -5.76
C MET A 54 -1.93 5.98 -5.54
N LYS A 55 -2.02 7.29 -5.82
CA LYS A 55 -3.27 8.05 -5.71
C LYS A 55 -4.40 7.43 -6.54
N SER A 56 -4.14 7.12 -7.81
CA SER A 56 -5.12 6.46 -8.68
C SER A 56 -5.46 5.03 -8.26
N TYR A 57 -4.53 4.30 -7.62
CA TYR A 57 -4.80 2.99 -7.05
C TYR A 57 -5.79 3.11 -5.89
N PHE A 58 -5.51 3.96 -4.89
CA PHE A 58 -6.36 4.11 -3.71
C PHE A 58 -7.76 4.63 -4.05
N ALA A 59 -7.88 5.57 -5.00
CA ALA A 59 -9.16 6.07 -5.45
C ALA A 59 -10.07 4.96 -6.03
N ARG A 60 -9.51 4.04 -6.81
CA ARG A 60 -10.27 2.94 -7.44
C ARG A 60 -10.63 1.81 -6.47
N HIS A 61 -9.80 1.60 -5.45
CA HIS A 61 -9.96 0.49 -4.50
C HIS A 61 -10.51 0.96 -3.14
N ALA A 62 -10.99 2.20 -3.04
CA ALA A 62 -11.64 2.68 -1.82
C ALA A 62 -12.88 1.85 -1.46
N VAL A 63 -13.61 1.38 -2.47
CA VAL A 63 -14.77 0.49 -2.31
C VAL A 63 -14.41 -0.91 -1.78
N ASP A 64 -13.15 -1.35 -1.91
CA ASP A 64 -12.72 -2.64 -1.36
C ASP A 64 -12.80 -2.66 0.17
N LYS A 65 -12.81 -1.49 0.82
CA LYS A 65 -12.97 -1.37 2.27
C LYS A 65 -14.35 -1.82 2.77
N ASP A 66 -15.35 -1.82 1.89
CA ASP A 66 -16.72 -2.25 2.20
C ASP A 66 -16.91 -3.76 2.00
N ALA A 67 -15.91 -4.46 1.46
CA ALA A 67 -15.98 -5.90 1.25
C ALA A 67 -15.92 -6.67 2.59
N ALA A 68 -16.58 -7.83 2.62
CA ALA A 68 -16.51 -8.74 3.76
C ALA A 68 -15.04 -9.10 4.09
N ARG A 69 -14.74 -9.20 5.39
CA ARG A 69 -13.41 -9.52 5.92
C ARG A 69 -12.31 -8.52 5.55
N PHE A 70 -12.65 -7.28 5.18
CA PHE A 70 -11.64 -6.24 5.02
C PHE A 70 -10.97 -5.95 6.37
N GLY A 71 -9.69 -6.31 6.49
CA GLY A 71 -8.93 -6.13 7.73
C GLY A 71 -9.28 -7.12 8.85
N ASP A 72 -9.93 -8.24 8.51
CA ASP A 72 -10.16 -9.34 9.45
C ASP A 72 -8.81 -9.83 10.03
N PRO A 73 -8.71 -10.04 11.35
CA PRO A 73 -7.46 -10.41 12.01
C PRO A 73 -6.98 -11.82 11.62
N ASP A 74 -7.90 -12.73 11.29
CA ASP A 74 -7.62 -14.16 11.08
C ASP A 74 -7.71 -14.57 9.60
N ASP A 75 -8.57 -13.92 8.81
CA ASP A 75 -8.75 -14.20 7.37
C ASP A 75 -8.95 -12.91 6.54
N PRO A 76 -7.94 -12.02 6.45
CA PRO A 76 -8.06 -10.71 5.80
C PRO A 76 -8.27 -10.82 4.30
N SER A 77 -9.25 -10.10 3.75
CA SER A 77 -9.58 -10.14 2.32
C SER A 77 -8.38 -9.83 1.40
N ALA A 78 -8.42 -10.34 0.17
CA ALA A 78 -7.38 -10.05 -0.83
C ALA A 78 -7.24 -8.54 -1.12
N GLY A 79 -8.34 -7.79 -1.04
CA GLY A 79 -8.37 -6.33 -1.15
C GLY A 79 -7.62 -5.65 -0.01
N TYR A 80 -7.80 -6.11 1.23
CA TYR A 80 -7.05 -5.58 2.37
C TYR A 80 -5.54 -5.84 2.26
N ILE A 81 -5.15 -7.05 1.86
CA ILE A 81 -3.73 -7.37 1.64
C ILE A 81 -3.15 -6.47 0.55
N ALA A 82 -3.85 -6.32 -0.58
CA ALA A 82 -3.43 -5.42 -1.65
C ALA A 82 -3.31 -3.96 -1.15
N TRP A 83 -4.29 -3.47 -0.40
CA TRP A 83 -4.29 -2.13 0.19
C TRP A 83 -3.04 -1.87 1.04
N LEU A 84 -2.67 -2.85 1.88
CA LEU A 84 -1.46 -2.78 2.71
C LEU A 84 -0.17 -2.79 1.87
N LEU A 85 -0.09 -3.57 0.79
CA LEU A 85 1.08 -3.58 -0.10
C LEU A 85 1.36 -2.20 -0.72
N TRP A 86 0.32 -1.38 -0.91
CA TRP A 86 0.45 -0.01 -1.40
C TRP A 86 0.73 1.03 -0.29
N GLY A 87 0.87 0.60 0.97
CA GLY A 87 1.18 1.45 2.12
C GLY A 87 -0.01 1.76 3.03
N GLY A 88 -1.16 1.12 2.80
CA GLY A 88 -2.35 1.26 3.63
C GLY A 88 -2.94 2.68 3.65
N ASP A 89 -3.75 2.98 4.66
CA ASP A 89 -4.37 4.31 4.82
C ASP A 89 -3.32 5.43 4.90
N ALA A 90 -2.18 5.16 5.57
CA ALA A 90 -1.06 6.09 5.60
C ALA A 90 -0.49 6.40 4.20
N GLY A 91 -0.45 5.40 3.31
CA GLY A 91 -0.02 5.57 1.92
C GLY A 91 -1.01 6.36 1.08
N ARG A 92 -2.31 6.16 1.30
CA ARG A 92 -3.38 6.94 0.66
C ARG A 92 -3.25 8.41 1.00
N ASP A 93 -3.29 8.73 2.29
CA ASP A 93 -3.31 10.11 2.78
C ASP A 93 -2.01 10.84 2.38
N TRP A 94 -0.88 10.12 2.43
CA TRP A 94 0.41 10.63 1.98
C TRP A 94 0.42 10.94 0.48
N ALA A 95 -0.08 10.03 -0.37
CA ALA A 95 -0.08 10.23 -1.81
C ALA A 95 -0.99 11.40 -2.23
N GLU A 96 -2.12 11.56 -1.56
CA GLU A 96 -3.00 12.72 -1.74
C GLU A 96 -2.27 14.02 -1.39
N LYS A 97 -1.68 14.12 -0.20
CA LYS A 97 -0.96 15.31 0.26
C LYS A 97 0.24 15.69 -0.62
N LYS A 98 0.94 14.71 -1.19
CA LYS A 98 2.14 14.95 -2.00
C LYS A 98 1.87 15.47 -3.42
N LEU A 99 0.63 15.30 -3.89
CA LEU A 99 0.17 15.69 -5.22
C LEU A 99 -0.90 16.79 -5.17
N GLN A 100 -0.96 17.53 -4.06
CA GLN A 100 -1.65 18.80 -3.97
C GLN A 100 -0.80 19.92 -4.58
#